data_AF-A0A972HEU4-F1
#
_entry.id   AF-A0A972HEU4-F1
#
_cell.length_a   1.000
_cell.length_b   1.000
_cell.length_c   1.000
_cell.angle_alpha   90.00
_cell.angle_beta   90.00
_cell.angle_gamma   90.00
#
_symmetry.space_group_name_H-M   'P 1'
#
loop_
_entity.id
_entity.type
_entity.pdbx_description
1 polymer ?
#
loop_
_entity_poly.entity_id
_entity_poly.type
_entity_poly.pdbx_seq_one_letter_code
_entity_poly.pdbx_strand_id
1 'polypeptide(L)'
;IWYVTGFPVGGARRARLASIESVKDLADAVADFPKADFPETALRTKRSHTGGPKRVALPDGWLDDIDDTTPLPADAGAFNSGG
;
A
#
# COMPACT_ATOMS: atom_id res chain seq x y z
N ILE A 1 8.00 3.51 -4.96
CA ILE A 1 7.30 2.26 -4.55
C ILE A 1 8.05 1.54 -3.46
N TRP A 2 7.38 1.27 -2.34
CA TRP A 2 8.01 0.63 -1.19
C TRP A 2 8.31 -0.84 -1.44
N TYR A 3 7.45 -1.60 -2.13
CA TYR A 3 7.52 -3.08 -2.23
C TYR A 3 8.88 -3.65 -2.68
N VAL A 4 9.64 -2.91 -3.49
CA VAL A 4 10.95 -3.34 -4.01
C VAL A 4 12.15 -2.72 -3.27
N THR A 5 11.91 -2.10 -2.12
CA THR A 5 12.98 -1.47 -1.32
C THR A 5 13.90 -2.54 -0.73
N GLY A 6 15.19 -2.41 -1.00
CA GLY A 6 16.21 -3.40 -0.60
C GLY A 6 16.49 -4.48 -1.65
N PHE A 7 15.66 -4.59 -2.70
CA PHE A 7 15.90 -5.52 -3.80
C PHE A 7 16.77 -4.89 -4.90
N PRO A 8 17.57 -5.69 -5.63
CA PRO A 8 18.45 -5.22 -6.70
C PRO A 8 17.69 -4.88 -8.01
N VAL A 9 16.53 -4.23 -7.92
CA VAL A 9 15.70 -3.90 -9.09
C VAL A 9 16.27 -2.74 -9.92
N GLY A 10 17.02 -1.82 -9.31
CA GLY A 10 17.55 -0.63 -10.00
C GLY A 10 16.53 0.51 -10.18
N GLY A 11 17.05 1.73 -10.33
CA GLY A 11 16.25 2.96 -10.30
C GLY A 11 15.21 3.08 -11.41
N ALA A 12 15.58 2.77 -12.65
CA ALA A 12 14.68 2.87 -13.81
C ALA A 12 13.47 1.93 -13.71
N ARG A 13 13.70 0.67 -13.34
CA ARG A 13 12.61 -0.31 -13.11
C ARG A 13 11.73 0.09 -11.93
N ARG A 14 12.32 0.60 -10.85
CA ARG A 14 11.55 1.15 -9.71
C ARG A 14 10.71 2.37 -10.10
N ALA A 15 11.20 3.23 -10.99
CA ALA A 15 10.47 4.39 -11.48
C ALA A 15 9.30 3.98 -12.38
N ARG A 16 9.50 2.99 -13.28
CA ARG A 16 8.43 2.44 -14.14
C ARG A 16 7.25 1.91 -13.34
N LEU A 17 7.50 1.29 -12.19
CA LEU A 17 6.42 0.82 -11.33
C LEU A 17 5.50 1.97 -10.85
N ALA A 18 6.00 3.20 -10.74
CA ALA A 18 5.24 4.34 -10.23
C ALA A 18 4.25 4.93 -11.26
N SER A 19 4.30 4.48 -12.51
CA SER A 19 3.46 4.96 -13.62
C SER A 19 2.63 3.84 -14.25
N ILE A 20 2.25 2.82 -13.47
CA ILE A 20 1.43 1.70 -13.93
C ILE A 20 -0.04 2.10 -13.94
N GLU A 21 -0.73 1.84 -15.05
CA GLU A 21 -2.16 2.16 -15.22
C GLU A 21 -3.03 0.92 -15.42
N SER A 22 -2.43 -0.25 -15.68
CA SER A 22 -3.16 -1.51 -15.86
C SER A 22 -2.42 -2.72 -15.29
N VAL A 23 -3.16 -3.81 -15.08
CA VAL A 23 -2.60 -5.11 -14.65
C VAL A 23 -1.57 -5.65 -15.66
N LYS A 24 -1.81 -5.41 -16.95
CA LYS A 24 -0.87 -5.78 -18.01
C LYS A 24 0.44 -4.99 -17.89
N ASP A 25 0.36 -3.68 -17.65
CA ASP A 25 1.56 -2.84 -17.48
C ASP A 25 2.37 -3.27 -16.25
N LEU A 26 1.71 -3.72 -15.19
CA LEU A 26 2.37 -4.31 -14.03
C LEU A 26 3.12 -5.59 -14.42
N ALA A 27 2.47 -6.51 -15.13
CA ALA A 27 3.10 -7.76 -15.58
C ALA A 27 4.34 -7.47 -16.43
N ASP A 28 4.23 -6.55 -17.39
CA ASP A 28 5.33 -6.14 -18.25
C ASP A 28 6.43 -5.41 -17.48
N ALA A 29 6.09 -4.67 -16.42
CA ALA A 29 7.06 -3.97 -15.59
C ALA A 29 7.92 -4.90 -14.75
N VAL A 30 7.35 -6.02 -14.28
CA VAL A 30 8.07 -6.98 -13.42
C VAL A 30 8.75 -8.11 -14.20
N ALA A 31 8.43 -8.29 -15.48
CA ALA A 31 8.98 -9.36 -16.32
C ALA A 31 10.52 -9.36 -16.37
N ASP A 32 11.15 -8.18 -16.41
CA ASP A 32 12.60 -8.02 -16.53
C ASP A 32 13.32 -7.88 -15.17
N PHE A 33 12.67 -8.31 -14.09
CA PHE A 33 13.28 -8.22 -12.76
C PHE A 33 14.35 -9.30 -12.60
N PRO A 34 15.53 -8.94 -12.05
CA PRO A 34 16.54 -9.93 -11.76
C PRO A 34 16.01 -10.92 -10.72
N LYS A 35 16.27 -12.21 -10.92
CA LYS A 35 16.11 -13.20 -9.86
C LYS A 35 17.10 -12.85 -8.75
N ALA A 36 16.60 -12.79 -7.53
CA ALA A 36 17.40 -12.52 -6.35
C ALA A 36 16.79 -13.26 -5.16
N ASP A 37 17.66 -13.69 -4.25
CA ASP A 37 17.23 -14.15 -2.94
C ASP A 37 16.58 -13.01 -2.16
N PHE A 38 15.75 -13.37 -1.19
CA PHE A 38 15.13 -12.37 -0.34
C PHE A 38 16.20 -11.64 0.48
N PRO A 39 16.35 -10.30 0.34
CA PRO A 39 17.36 -9.56 1.07
C PRO A 39 16.96 -9.42 2.54
N GLU A 40 17.76 -9.96 3.46
CA GLU A 40 17.52 -9.84 4.91
C GLU A 40 17.39 -8.38 5.37
N THR A 41 18.13 -7.48 4.72
CA THR A 41 18.07 -6.03 4.96
C THR A 41 16.67 -5.46 4.71
N ALA A 42 15.87 -6.08 3.82
CA ALA A 42 14.51 -5.64 3.54
C ALA A 42 13.48 -6.08 4.59
N LEU A 43 13.82 -7.01 5.49
CA LEU A 43 12.95 -7.45 6.59
C LEU A 43 12.68 -6.33 7.60
N ARG A 44 13.70 -5.50 7.86
CA ARG A 44 13.65 -4.44 8.87
C ARG A 44 13.55 -3.04 8.28
N THR A 45 13.43 -2.92 6.96
CA THR A 45 13.15 -1.64 6.32
C THR A 45 11.88 -1.08 6.94
N LYS A 46 11.95 0.12 7.52
CA LYS A 46 10.77 0.83 7.99
C LYS A 46 9.89 1.16 6.78
N ARG A 47 8.69 0.59 6.76
CA ARG A 47 7.69 0.74 5.69
C ARG A 47 6.55 1.70 6.08
N SER A 48 6.68 2.32 7.25
CA SER A 48 5.67 3.21 7.82
C SER A 48 5.85 4.65 7.34
N HIS A 49 4.74 5.37 7.27
CA HIS A 49 4.75 6.83 7.27
C HIS A 49 5.41 7.32 8.56
N THR A 50 6.07 8.47 8.51
CA THR A 50 6.86 9.06 9.60
C THR A 50 6.04 9.44 10.84
N GLY A 51 4.72 9.24 10.82
CA GLY A 51 3.85 9.40 11.97
C GLY A 51 3.91 8.17 12.88
N GLY A 52 4.20 8.39 14.16
CA GLY A 52 4.04 7.35 15.18
C GLY A 52 2.59 6.83 15.28
N PRO A 53 2.32 5.91 16.22
CA PRO A 53 0.98 5.34 16.39
C PRO A 53 -0.08 6.44 16.51
N LYS A 54 -1.06 6.44 15.61
CA LYS A 54 -2.23 7.31 15.72
C LYS A 54 -3.24 6.66 16.66
N ARG A 55 -3.89 7.48 17.49
CA ARG A 55 -5.04 7.02 18.26
C ARG A 55 -6.13 6.61 17.27
N VAL A 56 -6.52 5.34 17.29
CA VAL A 56 -7.65 4.84 16.54
C VAL A 56 -8.90 5.11 17.38
N ALA A 57 -9.90 5.73 16.76
CA ALA A 57 -11.21 5.93 17.36
C ALA A 57 -12.26 5.30 16.45
N LEU A 58 -13.23 4.63 17.05
CA LEU A 58 -14.41 4.17 16.33
C LEU A 58 -15.39 5.35 16.21
N PRO A 59 -16.19 5.41 15.12
CA PRO A 59 -17.34 6.30 15.06
C PRO A 59 -18.31 6.05 16.22
N ASP A 60 -19.03 7.09 16.62
CA ASP A 60 -20.08 6.97 17.64
C ASP A 60 -21.12 5.92 17.21
N GLY A 61 -21.51 5.04 18.13
CA GLY A 61 -22.50 3.97 17.90
C GLY A 61 -22.00 2.74 17.14
N TRP A 62 -20.74 2.70 16.70
CA TRP A 62 -20.23 1.54 15.92
C TRP A 62 -20.27 0.21 16.67
N LEU A 63 -20.09 0.23 18.00
CA LEU A 63 -20.15 -0.99 18.82
C LEU A 63 -21.58 -1.43 19.15
N ASP A 64 -22.58 -0.61 18.85
CA ASP A 64 -23.98 -0.93 19.14
C ASP A 64 -24.52 -1.97 18.15
N ASP A 65 -24.04 -1.94 16.90
CA ASP A 65 -24.28 -2.98 15.90
C ASP A 65 -23.10 -3.06 14.91
N ILE A 66 -22.21 -4.04 15.14
CA ILE A 66 -21.00 -4.23 14.32
C ILE A 66 -21.30 -4.82 12.93
N ASP A 67 -22.48 -5.43 12.76
CA ASP A 67 -22.91 -6.09 11.52
C ASP A 67 -23.94 -5.21 10.77
N ASP A 68 -24.10 -3.93 11.15
CA ASP A 68 -25.02 -3.01 10.52
C ASP A 68 -24.77 -2.92 9.01
N THR A 69 -25.78 -3.34 8.25
CA THR A 69 -25.77 -3.34 6.78
C THR A 69 -26.24 -2.02 6.17
N THR A 70 -26.52 -1.01 7.00
CA THR A 70 -26.94 0.32 6.55
C THR A 70 -25.92 0.88 5.55
N PRO A 71 -26.35 1.21 4.32
CA PRO A 71 -25.44 1.71 3.31
C PRO A 71 -24.74 2.97 3.78
N LEU A 72 -23.42 3.03 3.57
CA LEU A 72 -22.64 4.22 3.85
C LEU A 72 -23.20 5.43 3.07
N PRO A 73 -23.16 6.64 3.65
CA PRO A 73 -23.50 7.87 2.93
C PRO A 73 -22.66 8.03 1.65
N ALA A 74 -23.19 8.76 0.66
CA ALA A 74 -22.55 8.91 -0.65
C ALA A 74 -21.13 9.54 -0.59
N ASP A 75 -20.84 10.28 0.48
CA ASP A 75 -19.55 10.93 0.76
C ASP A 75 -18.61 10.09 1.65
N ALA A 76 -19.01 8.92 2.12
CA ALA A 76 -18.18 8.08 2.99
C ALA A 76 -16.86 7.64 2.32
N GLY A 77 -16.86 7.53 0.98
CA GLY A 77 -15.65 7.27 0.19
C GLY A 77 -14.83 8.51 -0.16
N ALA A 78 -15.33 9.72 0.13
CA ALA A 78 -14.68 10.98 -0.25
C ALA A 78 -13.41 11.26 0.56
N PHE A 79 -13.29 10.65 1.75
CA PHE A 79 -12.10 10.73 2.58
C PHE A 79 -11.34 9.40 2.55
N ASN A 80 -10.80 9.05 1.39
CA ASN A 80 -9.80 7.99 1.26
C ASN A 80 -8.41 8.50 1.71
N SER A 81 -8.29 8.98 2.95
CA SER A 81 -6.98 9.29 3.54
C SER A 81 -6.42 8.10 4.30
N GLY A 82 -6.17 7.02 3.57
CA GLY A 82 -4.88 6.35 3.77
C GLY A 82 -3.88 7.30 3.12
N GLY A 83 -3.13 8.06 3.93
CA GLY A 83 -2.21 9.08 3.41
C GLY A 83 -1.22 8.56 2.37
#